data_AF-A0A7S1Q645-F1
#
_entry.id   AF-A0A7S1Q645-F1
#
_cell.length_a   1.000
_cell.length_b   1.000
_cell.length_c   1.000
_cell.angle_alpha   90.00
_cell.angle_beta   90.00
_cell.angle_gamma   90.00
#
_symmetry.space_group_name_H-M   'P 1'
#
loop_
_entity.id
_entity.type
_entity.pdbx_description
1 polymer ?
#
loop_
_entity_poly.entity_id
_entity_poly.type
_entity_poly.pdbx_seq_one_letter_code
_entity_poly.pdbx_strand_id
1 'polypeptide(L)'
;GWYGAPAKLFCAPRSKVPHAPRWDPAGPWCPPEGGWGHEPAFADDVPLDQYWQYVKSGGSCKDYKGVKAGGWKYSGEGCDGTACPGSGAPLFRQPQGRADVEGCCWWGRGVIQTTGTCNFGKLNFYLGKRGADAGRDVAYPQVDFCKNPGVICAPNGPPELKWVAGWFYWLNAVQPYSSGSWTYLAKLKDWVDGGMDMGDTSFIDGASGIVNRGCHNPPNCGTGDLHAGPERRRNFQKVLAAMGLAGASLLSDAEAKAQASLSLGASLRGTHWRAGSVRTTSLLQEDTAQTHRKCYLREDDEAEGAAGGEDPAAGRDDPAHAVEL
;
A
#
# COMPACT_ATOMS: atom_id res chain seq x y z
N GLY A 1 -15.01 -1.99 -16.20
CA GLY A 1 -14.67 -1.24 -14.98
C GLY A 1 -15.10 -2.03 -13.76
N TRP A 2 -14.49 -1.77 -12.61
CA TRP A 2 -14.91 -2.32 -11.31
C TRP A 2 -16.31 -1.78 -10.94
N TYR A 3 -17.20 -2.66 -10.49
CA TYR A 3 -18.63 -2.35 -10.28
C TYR A 3 -18.87 -1.34 -9.15
N GLY A 4 -18.21 -1.53 -8.00
CA GLY A 4 -18.24 -0.62 -6.85
C GLY A 4 -16.89 0.05 -6.61
N ALA A 5 -16.36 0.77 -7.59
CA ALA A 5 -15.06 1.41 -7.48
C ALA A 5 -15.09 2.59 -6.47
N PRO A 6 -14.07 2.73 -5.59
CA PRO A 6 -14.03 3.81 -4.60
C PRO A 6 -14.07 5.21 -5.20
N ALA A 7 -14.88 6.05 -4.59
CA ALA A 7 -15.01 7.46 -4.85
C ALA A 7 -13.75 8.28 -4.43
N LYS A 8 -13.76 9.58 -4.78
CA LYS A 8 -12.71 10.54 -4.43
C LYS A 8 -12.86 11.02 -2.98
N LEU A 9 -12.12 10.48 -2.00
CA LEU A 9 -12.09 11.10 -0.67
C LEU A 9 -11.08 12.27 -0.66
N PHE A 10 -11.59 13.50 -0.73
CA PHE A 10 -10.76 14.71 -0.66
C PHE A 10 -10.17 14.95 0.74
N CYS A 11 -9.33 15.97 0.86
CA CYS A 11 -8.74 16.42 2.12
C CYS A 11 -9.81 17.18 2.92
N ALA A 12 -9.87 16.99 4.25
CA ALA A 12 -10.79 17.74 5.11
C ALA A 12 -10.20 17.98 6.51
N PRO A 13 -10.45 19.15 7.14
CA PRO A 13 -10.16 19.34 8.56
C PRO A 13 -10.92 18.33 9.43
N ARG A 14 -10.34 17.95 10.57
CA ARG A 14 -10.99 17.05 11.57
C ARG A 14 -12.36 17.54 12.04
N SER A 15 -12.58 18.86 12.09
CA SER A 15 -13.88 19.45 12.41
C SER A 15 -14.97 19.18 11.36
N LYS A 16 -14.59 18.82 10.13
CA LYS A 16 -15.51 18.43 9.05
C LYS A 16 -15.62 16.92 8.90
N VAL A 17 -14.51 16.19 9.03
CA VAL A 17 -14.40 14.72 8.95
C VAL A 17 -13.43 14.23 10.04
N PRO A 18 -13.91 13.91 11.26
CA PRO A 18 -13.03 13.56 12.39
C PRO A 18 -12.35 12.19 12.21
N HIS A 19 -13.05 11.27 11.53
CA HIS A 19 -12.56 9.96 11.14
C HIS A 19 -12.94 9.75 9.67
N ALA A 20 -12.04 9.20 8.87
CA ALA A 20 -12.28 8.92 7.46
C ALA A 20 -13.23 7.71 7.34
N PRO A 21 -14.28 7.79 6.52
CA PRO A 21 -15.08 6.63 6.19
C PRO A 21 -14.28 5.65 5.32
N ARG A 22 -14.71 4.40 5.32
CA ARG A 22 -14.26 3.36 4.38
C ARG A 22 -15.27 3.25 3.25
N TRP A 23 -14.78 3.07 2.03
CA TRP A 23 -15.64 2.71 0.91
C TRP A 23 -16.03 1.24 1.04
N ASP A 24 -17.32 0.96 0.96
CA ASP A 24 -17.87 -0.39 0.84
C ASP A 24 -18.28 -0.65 -0.62
N PRO A 25 -17.59 -1.54 -1.35
CA PRO A 25 -17.96 -1.88 -2.74
C PRO A 25 -19.23 -2.74 -2.84
N ALA A 26 -19.75 -3.24 -1.71
CA ALA A 26 -21.02 -3.95 -1.59
C ALA A 26 -22.14 -3.08 -0.98
N GLY A 27 -21.90 -1.77 -0.83
CA GLY A 27 -22.94 -0.78 -0.56
C GLY A 27 -24.00 -0.70 -1.68
N PRO A 28 -25.05 0.13 -1.51
CA PRO A 28 -26.28 0.05 -2.30
C PRO A 28 -26.07 0.17 -3.81
N TRP A 29 -26.97 -0.45 -4.57
CA TRP A 29 -26.97 -0.41 -6.03
C TRP A 29 -27.36 0.99 -6.54
N CYS A 30 -26.69 1.45 -7.59
CA CYS A 30 -26.90 2.75 -8.19
C CYS A 30 -27.61 2.62 -9.55
N PRO A 31 -28.83 3.18 -9.70
CA PRO A 31 -29.56 3.10 -10.96
C PRO A 31 -28.81 3.81 -12.10
N PRO A 32 -28.81 3.24 -13.32
CA PRO A 32 -28.21 3.87 -14.48
C PRO A 32 -28.97 5.14 -14.88
N GLU A 33 -28.31 6.01 -15.66
CA GLU A 33 -28.89 7.24 -16.22
C GLU A 33 -30.19 6.91 -17.01
N GLY A 34 -31.30 7.53 -16.61
CA GLY A 34 -32.66 7.24 -17.14
C GLY A 34 -33.44 6.14 -16.40
N GLY A 35 -32.84 5.46 -15.42
CA GLY A 35 -33.53 4.49 -14.56
C GLY A 35 -34.36 5.13 -13.44
N TRP A 36 -35.36 4.42 -12.94
CA TRP A 36 -36.12 4.86 -11.75
C TRP A 36 -35.21 4.95 -10.52
N GLY A 37 -35.30 6.04 -9.77
CA GLY A 37 -34.42 6.31 -8.63
C GLY A 37 -33.00 6.75 -9.01
N HIS A 38 -32.70 7.02 -10.29
CA HIS A 38 -31.41 7.57 -10.69
C HIS A 38 -31.22 9.00 -10.14
N GLU A 39 -30.15 9.22 -9.39
CA GLU A 39 -29.67 10.55 -9.05
C GLU A 39 -28.44 10.91 -9.92
N PRO A 40 -28.37 12.15 -10.44
CA PRO A 40 -27.18 12.60 -11.14
C PRO A 40 -26.00 12.71 -10.18
N ALA A 41 -24.81 12.37 -10.68
CA ALA A 41 -23.56 12.60 -9.98
C ALA A 41 -23.32 14.10 -9.74
N PHE A 42 -22.55 14.40 -8.68
CA PHE A 42 -22.05 15.76 -8.47
C PHE A 42 -21.17 16.20 -9.65
N ALA A 43 -21.22 17.49 -9.97
CA ALA A 43 -20.25 18.12 -10.84
C ALA A 43 -18.87 18.17 -10.16
N ASP A 44 -17.78 18.23 -10.94
CA ASP A 44 -16.41 18.23 -10.42
C ASP A 44 -16.08 19.48 -9.56
N ASP A 45 -16.91 20.51 -9.61
CA ASP A 45 -16.82 21.78 -8.86
C ASP A 45 -17.80 21.88 -7.66
N VAL A 46 -18.42 20.76 -7.24
CA VAL A 46 -19.31 20.74 -6.06
C VAL A 46 -18.64 21.37 -4.81
N PRO A 47 -19.33 22.29 -4.09
CA PRO A 47 -18.79 22.86 -2.86
C PRO A 47 -18.39 21.77 -1.85
N LEU A 48 -17.14 21.79 -1.39
CA LEU A 48 -16.59 20.72 -0.54
C LEU A 48 -17.42 20.49 0.73
N ASP A 49 -18.01 21.52 1.33
CA ASP A 49 -18.88 21.37 2.50
C ASP A 49 -20.18 20.59 2.19
N GLN A 50 -20.75 20.74 0.99
CA GLN A 50 -21.90 19.95 0.53
C GLN A 50 -21.49 18.49 0.29
N TYR A 51 -20.32 18.27 -0.33
CA TYR A 51 -19.76 16.93 -0.49
C TYR A 51 -19.47 16.27 0.87
N TRP A 52 -18.96 17.02 1.86
CA TRP A 52 -18.70 16.49 3.19
C TRP A 52 -19.95 16.19 4.01
N GLN A 53 -21.04 16.93 3.82
CA GLN A 53 -22.34 16.54 4.37
C GLN A 53 -22.80 15.20 3.75
N TYR A 54 -22.72 15.07 2.42
CA TYR A 54 -23.10 13.85 1.69
C TYR A 54 -22.30 12.61 2.12
N VAL A 55 -20.96 12.72 2.19
CA VAL A 55 -20.07 11.65 2.65
C VAL A 55 -20.42 11.22 4.08
N LYS A 56 -20.68 12.17 4.99
CA LYS A 56 -21.09 11.89 6.38
C LYS A 56 -22.44 11.17 6.50
N SER A 57 -23.38 11.41 5.58
CA SER A 57 -24.63 10.64 5.50
C SER A 57 -24.50 9.25 4.88
N GLY A 58 -23.29 8.78 4.58
CA GLY A 58 -23.05 7.49 3.94
C GLY A 58 -23.19 7.54 2.41
N GLY A 59 -22.63 8.58 1.79
CA GLY A 59 -22.71 8.85 0.35
C GLY A 59 -22.33 7.67 -0.55
N SER A 60 -22.89 7.65 -1.76
CA SER A 60 -22.91 6.49 -2.66
C SER A 60 -23.09 6.90 -4.14
N CYS A 61 -24.34 6.96 -4.64
CA CYS A 61 -24.61 7.01 -6.08
C CYS A 61 -24.35 8.35 -6.77
N LYS A 62 -23.89 9.37 -6.05
CA LYS A 62 -23.57 10.70 -6.60
C LYS A 62 -22.08 10.99 -6.70
N ASP A 63 -21.22 10.13 -6.15
CA ASP A 63 -19.79 10.40 -6.01
C ASP A 63 -19.03 10.58 -7.35
N TYR A 64 -19.46 9.92 -8.43
CA TYR A 64 -18.92 10.09 -9.78
C TYR A 64 -19.86 9.56 -10.87
N LYS A 65 -19.80 10.12 -12.09
CA LYS A 65 -20.64 9.64 -13.22
C LYS A 65 -20.31 8.18 -13.56
N GLY A 66 -21.33 7.33 -13.53
CA GLY A 66 -21.23 5.90 -13.89
C GLY A 66 -20.85 4.96 -12.74
N VAL A 67 -20.92 5.42 -11.48
CA VAL A 67 -20.97 4.53 -10.31
C VAL A 67 -22.14 3.53 -10.44
N LYS A 68 -21.94 2.27 -10.04
CA LYS A 68 -22.95 1.20 -10.18
C LYS A 68 -23.36 0.56 -8.86
N ALA A 69 -22.50 0.61 -7.85
CA ALA A 69 -22.82 0.28 -6.47
C ALA A 69 -21.78 0.88 -5.53
N GLY A 70 -22.03 0.76 -4.24
CA GLY A 70 -21.08 1.05 -3.16
C GLY A 70 -21.30 2.40 -2.50
N GLY A 71 -20.70 2.60 -1.32
CA GLY A 71 -20.85 3.83 -0.56
C GLY A 71 -19.95 3.93 0.66
N TRP A 72 -20.01 5.06 1.34
CA TRP A 72 -19.20 5.38 2.51
C TRP A 72 -19.80 4.81 3.80
N LYS A 73 -18.98 4.12 4.61
CA LYS A 73 -19.36 3.64 5.95
C LYS A 73 -18.37 4.06 7.03
N TYR A 74 -18.88 4.23 8.25
CA TYR A 74 -18.14 4.60 9.45
C TYR A 74 -18.05 3.47 10.49
N SER A 75 -18.69 2.32 10.23
CA SER A 75 -18.79 1.17 11.12
C SER A 75 -18.90 -0.14 10.34
N GLY A 76 -18.91 -1.28 11.03
CA GLY A 76 -18.97 -2.62 10.42
C GLY A 76 -17.61 -3.14 9.95
N GLU A 77 -17.60 -4.08 8.98
CA GLU A 77 -16.37 -4.77 8.56
C GLU A 77 -15.27 -3.79 8.14
N GLY A 78 -14.12 -3.88 8.84
CA GLY A 78 -12.96 -3.03 8.59
C GLY A 78 -13.00 -1.66 9.27
N CYS A 79 -13.84 -1.49 10.28
CA CYS A 79 -13.91 -0.35 11.18
C CYS A 79 -13.87 -0.84 12.65
N ASP A 80 -13.32 -0.04 13.57
CA ASP A 80 -13.13 -0.40 14.99
C ASP A 80 -14.17 0.21 15.94
N GLY A 81 -15.19 0.87 15.40
CA GLY A 81 -16.29 1.49 16.14
C GLY A 81 -16.11 2.98 16.38
N THR A 82 -14.86 3.49 16.37
CA THR A 82 -14.56 4.93 16.32
C THR A 82 -14.09 5.35 14.94
N ALA A 83 -13.30 4.53 14.23
CA ALA A 83 -12.76 4.84 12.91
C ALA A 83 -12.82 3.65 11.94
N CYS A 84 -12.54 3.91 10.66
CA CYS A 84 -12.31 2.88 9.66
C CYS A 84 -10.84 2.85 9.21
N PRO A 85 -9.92 2.24 9.99
CA PRO A 85 -8.49 2.29 9.70
C PRO A 85 -8.12 1.58 8.39
N GLY A 86 -7.19 2.17 7.66
CA GLY A 86 -6.51 1.54 6.52
C GLY A 86 -5.48 0.50 6.95
N SER A 87 -4.84 -0.14 5.96
CA SER A 87 -3.80 -1.17 6.17
C SER A 87 -2.65 -0.71 7.08
N GLY A 88 -2.12 -1.62 7.91
CA GLY A 88 -1.14 -1.32 8.96
C GLY A 88 0.17 -0.69 8.47
N ALA A 89 0.59 0.39 9.15
CA ALA A 89 1.89 1.08 9.10
C ALA A 89 3.01 0.48 9.99
N PRO A 90 4.22 1.10 9.95
CA PRO A 90 5.02 1.40 11.15
C PRO A 90 4.73 2.79 11.73
N LEU A 91 4.77 2.94 13.06
CA LEU A 91 4.22 4.12 13.76
C LEU A 91 5.04 5.42 13.64
N PHE A 92 6.26 5.37 13.08
CA PHE A 92 7.17 6.52 12.94
C PHE A 92 7.25 7.40 14.21
N ARG A 93 7.38 6.77 15.38
CA ARG A 93 7.47 7.38 16.73
C ARG A 93 6.19 8.06 17.26
N GLN A 94 5.02 7.83 16.67
CA GLN A 94 3.73 8.28 17.23
C GLN A 94 3.01 7.19 18.03
N PRO A 95 2.07 7.53 18.94
CA PRO A 95 1.37 6.54 19.75
C PRO A 95 0.15 5.90 19.06
N GLN A 96 -0.45 6.56 18.07
CA GLN A 96 -1.76 6.17 17.52
C GLN A 96 -1.94 6.37 16.01
N GLY A 97 -2.94 5.66 15.48
CA GLY A 97 -3.45 5.80 14.13
C GLY A 97 -4.22 7.10 13.90
N ARG A 98 -3.67 8.00 13.07
CA ARG A 98 -4.46 9.04 12.40
C ARG A 98 -5.64 8.39 11.67
N ALA A 99 -6.85 8.71 12.12
CA ALA A 99 -8.09 8.22 11.52
C ALA A 99 -8.57 9.10 10.36
N ASP A 100 -8.08 10.33 10.23
CA ASP A 100 -8.63 11.41 9.40
C ASP A 100 -8.01 11.54 7.98
N VAL A 101 -8.50 12.56 7.25
CA VAL A 101 -8.01 13.04 5.95
C VAL A 101 -7.42 14.47 6.04
N GLU A 102 -6.99 14.91 7.22
CA GLU A 102 -6.51 16.27 7.46
C GLU A 102 -5.14 16.48 6.78
N GLY A 103 -5.13 17.25 5.70
CA GLY A 103 -3.95 17.45 4.83
C GLY A 103 -3.62 16.26 3.93
N CYS A 104 -4.43 15.19 3.89
CA CYS A 104 -4.15 14.02 3.05
C CYS A 104 -5.42 13.41 2.43
N CYS A 105 -5.64 13.74 1.16
CA CYS A 105 -6.66 13.25 0.25
C CYS A 105 -6.31 11.81 -0.17
N TRP A 106 -7.29 10.95 -0.47
CA TRP A 106 -7.03 9.62 -1.02
C TRP A 106 -8.15 9.02 -1.86
N TRP A 107 -7.74 8.29 -2.91
CA TRP A 107 -8.58 7.47 -3.79
C TRP A 107 -7.69 6.66 -4.73
N GLY A 108 -8.23 5.64 -5.41
CA GLY A 108 -7.45 4.74 -6.27
C GLY A 108 -6.63 5.44 -7.37
N ARG A 109 -5.30 5.30 -7.32
CA ARG A 109 -4.37 5.84 -8.34
C ARG A 109 -3.22 4.87 -8.67
N GLY A 110 -2.61 5.06 -9.83
CA GLY A 110 -1.55 4.19 -10.34
C GLY A 110 -2.03 2.76 -10.67
N VAL A 111 -1.08 1.91 -11.05
CA VAL A 111 -1.37 0.54 -11.55
C VAL A 111 -1.89 -0.43 -10.48
N ILE A 112 -1.61 -0.16 -9.19
CA ILE A 112 -2.08 -0.99 -8.07
C ILE A 112 -3.32 -0.43 -7.37
N GLN A 113 -3.87 0.70 -7.86
CA GLN A 113 -4.94 1.46 -7.20
C GLN A 113 -4.58 1.81 -5.74
N THR A 114 -3.41 2.44 -5.56
CA THR A 114 -2.97 3.04 -4.30
C THR A 114 -4.10 3.87 -3.71
N THR A 115 -4.54 3.52 -2.49
CA THR A 115 -5.74 4.04 -1.83
C THR A 115 -5.49 4.19 -0.32
N GLY A 116 -6.15 5.13 0.34
CA GLY A 116 -6.09 5.36 1.79
C GLY A 116 -4.94 6.25 2.24
N THR A 117 -5.19 7.10 3.25
CA THR A 117 -4.23 8.02 3.90
C THR A 117 -2.88 7.36 4.16
N CYS A 118 -2.88 6.09 4.58
CA CYS A 118 -1.66 5.35 4.93
C CYS A 118 -0.72 5.14 3.75
N ASN A 119 -1.23 4.76 2.57
CA ASN A 119 -0.40 4.48 1.41
C ASN A 119 0.11 5.77 0.76
N PHE A 120 -0.71 6.82 0.68
CA PHE A 120 -0.26 8.14 0.23
C PHE A 120 0.72 8.78 1.21
N GLY A 121 0.50 8.64 2.52
CA GLY A 121 1.43 9.08 3.56
C GLY A 121 2.81 8.39 3.47
N LYS A 122 2.86 7.09 3.15
CA LYS A 122 4.11 6.38 2.84
C LYS A 122 4.79 6.95 1.60
N LEU A 123 4.07 7.09 0.48
CA LEU A 123 4.64 7.67 -0.76
C LEU A 123 5.21 9.07 -0.50
N ASN A 124 4.46 9.92 0.21
CA ASN A 124 4.91 11.27 0.55
C ASN A 124 6.15 11.27 1.44
N PHE A 125 6.24 10.37 2.41
CA PHE A 125 7.39 10.25 3.32
C PHE A 125 8.65 9.68 2.65
N TYR A 126 8.53 8.64 1.83
CA TYR A 126 9.68 7.94 1.25
C TYR A 126 10.13 8.50 -0.11
N LEU A 127 9.21 9.09 -0.89
CA LEU A 127 9.47 9.48 -2.27
C LEU A 127 9.04 10.92 -2.60
N GLY A 128 8.23 11.57 -1.76
CA GLY A 128 7.56 12.84 -2.06
C GLY A 128 8.02 14.04 -1.24
N LYS A 129 7.24 15.12 -1.33
CA LYS A 129 7.50 16.39 -0.63
C LYS A 129 7.77 16.22 0.86
N ARG A 130 7.00 15.39 1.57
CA ARG A 130 7.22 15.16 3.01
C ARG A 130 8.55 14.47 3.34
N GLY A 131 9.21 13.82 2.37
CA GLY A 131 10.59 13.34 2.50
C GLY A 131 11.61 14.47 2.35
N ALA A 132 11.42 15.35 1.36
CA ALA A 132 12.27 16.51 1.10
C ALA A 132 12.20 17.55 2.23
N ASP A 133 11.00 17.83 2.74
CA ASP A 133 10.78 18.72 3.88
C ASP A 133 11.45 18.20 5.17
N ALA A 134 11.63 16.87 5.27
CA ALA A 134 12.39 16.23 6.33
C ALA A 134 13.91 16.11 6.02
N GLY A 135 14.43 16.93 5.10
CA GLY A 135 15.85 17.03 4.75
C GLY A 135 16.43 15.82 4.00
N ARG A 136 15.59 14.93 3.45
CA ARG A 136 16.06 13.73 2.73
C ARG A 136 16.07 13.92 1.22
N ASP A 137 17.10 13.38 0.57
CA ASP A 137 17.06 13.13 -0.87
C ASP A 137 15.97 12.09 -1.20
N VAL A 138 15.11 12.41 -2.16
CA VAL A 138 13.92 11.65 -2.54
C VAL A 138 13.57 11.91 -4.00
N ALA A 139 12.98 10.91 -4.68
CA ALA A 139 12.78 10.93 -6.13
C ALA A 139 11.82 12.03 -6.66
N TYR A 140 10.87 12.49 -5.85
CA TYR A 140 9.84 13.47 -6.26
C TYR A 140 9.67 14.58 -5.21
N PRO A 141 10.69 15.41 -4.95
CA PRO A 141 10.73 16.32 -3.80
C PRO A 141 9.67 17.44 -3.87
N GLN A 142 9.10 17.70 -5.05
CA GLN A 142 8.04 18.69 -5.26
C GLN A 142 6.63 18.07 -5.28
N VAL A 143 6.51 16.75 -5.12
CA VAL A 143 5.22 16.04 -5.25
C VAL A 143 4.64 15.72 -3.89
N ASP A 144 3.64 16.49 -3.47
CA ASP A 144 2.82 16.16 -2.30
C ASP A 144 1.75 15.13 -2.66
N PHE A 145 2.06 13.85 -2.42
CA PHE A 145 1.17 12.73 -2.66
C PHE A 145 -0.10 12.73 -1.78
N CYS A 146 -0.10 13.49 -0.68
CA CYS A 146 -1.27 13.63 0.20
C CYS A 146 -2.18 14.78 -0.26
N LYS A 147 -1.62 15.94 -0.63
CA LYS A 147 -2.41 17.10 -1.08
C LYS A 147 -2.87 16.94 -2.53
N ASN A 148 -2.12 16.24 -3.40
CA ASN A 148 -2.54 15.90 -4.76
C ASN A 148 -2.18 14.45 -5.16
N PRO A 149 -2.91 13.43 -4.69
CA PRO A 149 -2.77 12.05 -5.19
C PRO A 149 -3.09 11.91 -6.68
N GLY A 150 -3.76 12.89 -7.31
CA GLY A 150 -4.05 12.92 -8.74
C GLY A 150 -2.82 12.88 -9.64
N VAL A 151 -1.69 13.43 -9.16
CA VAL A 151 -0.39 13.50 -9.86
C VAL A 151 0.09 12.16 -10.43
N ILE A 152 -0.21 11.04 -9.75
CA ILE A 152 0.19 9.68 -10.15
C ILE A 152 -0.40 9.28 -11.52
N CYS A 153 -1.52 9.89 -11.92
CA CYS A 153 -2.18 9.65 -13.20
C CYS A 153 -2.30 10.91 -14.08
N ALA A 154 -1.60 12.00 -13.74
CA ALA A 154 -1.68 13.25 -14.48
C ALA A 154 -0.97 13.13 -15.86
N PRO A 155 -1.56 13.59 -16.98
CA PRO A 155 -0.91 13.53 -18.30
C PRO A 155 0.41 14.31 -18.39
N ASN A 156 0.58 15.32 -17.53
CA ASN A 156 1.76 16.15 -17.36
C ASN A 156 2.56 15.84 -16.08
N GLY A 157 2.23 14.75 -15.37
CA GLY A 157 3.04 14.22 -14.27
C GLY A 157 4.19 13.35 -14.79
N PRO A 158 5.11 12.91 -13.91
CA PRO A 158 6.19 12.01 -14.29
C PRO A 158 5.61 10.69 -14.85
N PRO A 159 5.93 10.29 -16.10
CA PRO A 159 5.19 9.25 -16.83
C PRO A 159 5.35 7.83 -16.23
N GLU A 160 6.43 7.61 -15.48
CA GLU A 160 6.73 6.39 -14.74
C GLU A 160 6.06 6.32 -13.36
N LEU A 161 5.60 7.45 -12.79
CA LEU A 161 5.08 7.52 -11.43
C LEU A 161 3.87 6.59 -11.18
N LYS A 162 3.03 6.40 -12.20
CA LYS A 162 1.92 5.43 -12.20
C LYS A 162 2.37 3.98 -11.91
N TRP A 163 3.59 3.63 -12.31
CA TRP A 163 4.25 2.35 -12.06
C TRP A 163 5.03 2.37 -10.74
N VAL A 164 5.80 3.44 -10.47
CA VAL A 164 6.60 3.56 -9.24
C VAL A 164 5.73 3.49 -7.98
N ALA A 165 4.53 4.08 -7.99
CA ALA A 165 3.57 3.93 -6.90
C ALA A 165 3.12 2.46 -6.68
N GLY A 166 3.08 1.65 -7.74
CA GLY A 166 2.79 0.21 -7.69
C GLY A 166 3.97 -0.61 -7.20
N TRP A 167 5.17 -0.37 -7.75
CA TRP A 167 6.41 -1.01 -7.30
C TRP A 167 6.71 -0.72 -5.84
N PHE A 168 6.54 0.53 -5.39
CA PHE A 168 6.71 0.90 -3.99
C PHE A 168 5.82 0.07 -3.07
N TYR A 169 4.53 -0.11 -3.40
CA TYR A 169 3.64 -0.98 -2.62
C TYR A 169 4.10 -2.44 -2.67
N TRP A 170 4.46 -2.97 -3.86
CA TRP A 170 4.87 -4.35 -4.02
C TRP A 170 6.11 -4.69 -3.16
N LEU A 171 7.15 -3.85 -3.25
CA LEU A 171 8.42 -4.01 -2.53
C LEU A 171 8.28 -3.83 -1.00
N ASN A 172 7.30 -3.05 -0.53
CA ASN A 172 7.13 -2.73 0.89
C ASN A 172 5.96 -3.46 1.58
N ALA A 173 5.12 -4.19 0.85
CA ALA A 173 3.94 -4.86 1.42
C ALA A 173 3.64 -6.27 0.86
N VAL A 174 4.05 -6.59 -0.37
CA VAL A 174 3.79 -7.90 -1.00
C VAL A 174 5.00 -8.82 -0.92
N GLN A 175 6.15 -8.38 -1.44
CA GLN A 175 7.38 -9.16 -1.45
C GLN A 175 7.96 -9.49 -0.06
N PRO A 176 7.91 -8.60 0.96
CA PRO A 176 8.35 -8.92 2.32
C PRO A 176 7.26 -9.58 3.18
N TYR A 177 6.10 -9.94 2.61
CA TYR A 177 5.00 -10.52 3.37
C TYR A 177 5.38 -11.89 3.97
N SER A 178 5.15 -12.02 5.28
CA SER A 178 5.32 -13.22 6.08
C SER A 178 4.17 -13.36 7.07
N SER A 179 3.58 -14.55 7.18
CA SER A 179 2.51 -14.85 8.12
C SER A 179 2.44 -16.36 8.40
N GLY A 180 2.77 -16.77 9.62
CA GLY A 180 2.89 -18.19 9.98
C GLY A 180 3.97 -18.87 9.14
N SER A 181 3.62 -19.96 8.46
CA SER A 181 4.49 -20.69 7.52
C SER A 181 4.45 -20.15 6.08
N TRP A 182 3.64 -19.12 5.79
CA TRP A 182 3.52 -18.55 4.46
C TRP A 182 4.41 -17.30 4.34
N THR A 183 5.40 -17.33 3.44
CA THR A 183 6.16 -16.14 3.03
C THR A 183 6.15 -16.01 1.52
N TYR A 184 6.12 -14.77 1.01
CA TYR A 184 5.99 -14.53 -0.44
C TYR A 184 7.15 -15.16 -1.23
N LEU A 185 8.39 -15.01 -0.76
CA LEU A 185 9.56 -15.53 -1.46
C LEU A 185 9.66 -17.06 -1.40
N ALA A 186 9.27 -17.69 -0.29
CA ALA A 186 9.20 -19.15 -0.23
C ALA A 186 8.12 -19.68 -1.19
N LYS A 187 6.92 -19.08 -1.18
CA LYS A 187 5.81 -19.56 -2.01
C LYS A 187 5.95 -19.25 -3.50
N LEU A 188 6.67 -18.19 -3.86
CA LEU A 188 7.17 -17.98 -5.23
C LEU A 188 8.16 -19.09 -5.62
N LYS A 189 9.11 -19.44 -4.74
CA LYS A 189 10.07 -20.50 -5.02
C LYS A 189 9.39 -21.86 -5.17
N ASP A 190 8.52 -22.23 -4.24
CA ASP A 190 7.76 -23.49 -4.27
C ASP A 190 7.02 -23.68 -5.60
N TRP A 191 6.36 -22.62 -6.09
CA TRP A 191 5.60 -22.64 -7.34
C TRP A 191 6.51 -22.69 -8.59
N VAL A 192 7.68 -22.05 -8.57
CA VAL A 192 8.68 -22.14 -9.65
C VAL A 192 9.37 -23.52 -9.66
N ASP A 193 9.78 -24.03 -8.50
CA ASP A 193 10.33 -25.38 -8.33
C ASP A 193 9.32 -26.47 -8.76
N GLY A 194 8.03 -26.22 -8.51
CA GLY A 194 6.90 -27.03 -8.98
C GLY A 194 6.62 -26.94 -10.49
N GLY A 195 7.51 -26.31 -11.27
CA GLY A 195 7.39 -26.23 -12.73
C GLY A 195 6.46 -25.12 -13.24
N MET A 196 6.10 -24.14 -12.40
CA MET A 196 5.17 -23.04 -12.73
C MET A 196 3.80 -23.52 -13.23
N ASP A 197 3.23 -24.56 -12.59
CA ASP A 197 1.92 -25.07 -12.98
C ASP A 197 0.86 -23.96 -12.94
N MET A 198 0.19 -23.75 -14.09
CA MET A 198 -0.87 -22.77 -14.27
C MET A 198 -2.21 -23.25 -13.69
N GLY A 199 -2.29 -24.54 -13.32
CA GLY A 199 -3.35 -25.14 -12.51
C GLY A 199 -3.18 -24.90 -11.02
N ASP A 200 -1.95 -24.78 -10.50
CA ASP A 200 -1.73 -24.29 -9.13
C ASP A 200 -2.01 -22.79 -9.05
N THR A 201 -3.11 -22.46 -8.37
CA THR A 201 -3.54 -21.08 -8.15
C THR A 201 -3.06 -20.52 -6.80
N SER A 202 -2.46 -21.35 -5.94
CA SER A 202 -2.19 -21.01 -4.53
C SER A 202 -1.25 -19.82 -4.36
N PHE A 203 -0.17 -19.75 -5.15
CA PHE A 203 0.76 -18.62 -5.12
C PHE A 203 0.10 -17.31 -5.62
N ILE A 204 -0.56 -17.34 -6.77
CA ILE A 204 -1.17 -16.14 -7.38
C ILE A 204 -2.38 -15.63 -6.59
N ASP A 205 -3.22 -16.51 -6.05
CA ASP A 205 -4.33 -16.12 -5.18
C ASP A 205 -3.81 -15.58 -3.84
N GLY A 206 -2.71 -16.14 -3.30
CA GLY A 206 -2.05 -15.61 -2.11
C GLY A 206 -1.47 -14.20 -2.30
N ALA A 207 -0.70 -13.99 -3.38
CA ALA A 207 -0.20 -12.66 -3.75
C ALA A 207 -1.34 -11.66 -4.02
N SER A 208 -2.40 -12.13 -4.68
CA SER A 208 -3.62 -11.34 -4.94
C SER A 208 -4.38 -10.97 -3.66
N GLY A 209 -4.43 -11.88 -2.70
CA GLY A 209 -4.98 -11.65 -1.37
C GLY A 209 -4.20 -10.58 -0.60
N ILE A 210 -2.87 -10.61 -0.64
CA ILE A 210 -2.05 -9.60 0.05
C ILE A 210 -2.36 -8.20 -0.50
N VAL A 211 -2.40 -8.05 -1.84
CA VAL A 211 -2.74 -6.79 -2.51
C VAL A 211 -4.17 -6.31 -2.21
N ASN A 212 -5.15 -7.21 -2.17
CA ASN A 212 -6.57 -6.82 -2.08
C ASN A 212 -7.12 -6.76 -0.64
N ARG A 213 -6.62 -7.62 0.24
CA ARG A 213 -7.19 -7.95 1.55
C ARG A 213 -6.14 -7.90 2.68
N GLY A 214 -4.86 -7.68 2.36
CA GLY A 214 -3.77 -7.59 3.34
C GLY A 214 -3.32 -8.94 3.91
N CYS A 215 -3.78 -10.06 3.33
CA CYS A 215 -3.52 -11.41 3.83
C CYS A 215 -3.40 -12.42 2.68
N HIS A 216 -2.64 -13.50 2.87
CA HIS A 216 -2.42 -14.51 1.83
C HIS A 216 -3.55 -15.55 1.69
N ASN A 217 -4.56 -15.55 2.56
CA ASN A 217 -5.60 -16.58 2.64
C ASN A 217 -7.04 -16.06 2.86
N PRO A 218 -7.50 -15.01 2.14
CA PRO A 218 -8.87 -14.51 2.26
C PRO A 218 -9.90 -15.58 1.84
N PRO A 219 -11.09 -15.65 2.47
CA PRO A 219 -11.59 -14.78 3.55
C PRO A 219 -11.10 -15.16 4.96
N ASN A 220 -10.36 -16.26 5.12
CA ASN A 220 -10.01 -16.86 6.43
C ASN A 220 -9.22 -15.94 7.39
N CYS A 221 -8.67 -14.85 6.88
CA CYS A 221 -7.99 -13.81 7.65
C CYS A 221 -8.93 -12.73 8.24
N GLY A 222 -10.25 -12.85 8.04
CA GLY A 222 -11.25 -11.94 8.62
C GLY A 222 -11.39 -10.58 7.93
N THR A 223 -10.81 -10.40 6.74
CA THR A 223 -10.89 -9.14 5.97
C THR A 223 -11.70 -9.25 4.67
N GLY A 224 -12.39 -10.38 4.44
CA GLY A 224 -13.33 -10.65 3.33
C GLY A 224 -12.72 -11.31 2.07
N ASP A 225 -13.57 -11.69 1.11
CA ASP A 225 -13.23 -12.54 -0.06
C ASP A 225 -12.29 -11.91 -1.09
N LEU A 226 -11.50 -12.72 -1.81
CA LEU A 226 -10.62 -12.24 -2.88
C LEU A 226 -11.39 -11.62 -4.06
N HIS A 227 -11.37 -10.29 -4.16
CA HIS A 227 -12.03 -9.57 -5.25
C HIS A 227 -11.34 -9.79 -6.60
N ALA A 228 -12.12 -10.28 -7.57
CA ALA A 228 -11.72 -10.55 -8.95
C ALA A 228 -10.57 -11.58 -9.08
N GLY A 229 -10.54 -12.60 -8.21
CA GLY A 229 -9.58 -13.71 -8.27
C GLY A 229 -9.46 -14.35 -9.67
N PRO A 230 -10.56 -14.77 -10.33
CA PRO A 230 -10.52 -15.32 -11.68
C PRO A 230 -9.86 -14.38 -12.71
N GLU A 231 -10.10 -13.08 -12.63
CA GLU A 231 -9.54 -12.06 -13.52
C GLU A 231 -8.03 -11.90 -13.28
N ARG A 232 -7.61 -11.90 -12.01
CA ARG A 232 -6.19 -11.82 -11.61
C ARG A 232 -5.41 -13.03 -12.10
N ARG A 233 -5.96 -14.25 -11.95
CA ARG A 233 -5.35 -15.49 -12.45
C ARG A 233 -5.20 -15.47 -13.98
N ARG A 234 -6.25 -15.07 -14.73
CA ARG A 234 -6.17 -14.93 -16.19
C ARG A 234 -5.15 -13.87 -16.63
N ASN A 235 -5.02 -12.76 -15.89
CA ASN A 235 -4.02 -11.74 -16.18
C ASN A 235 -2.59 -12.21 -15.89
N PHE A 236 -2.36 -12.96 -14.80
CA PHE A 236 -1.07 -13.57 -14.47
C PHE A 236 -0.62 -14.55 -15.55
N GLN A 237 -1.49 -15.51 -15.91
CA GLN A 237 -1.26 -16.46 -17.00
C GLN A 237 -0.96 -15.74 -18.33
N LYS A 238 -1.69 -14.66 -18.65
CA LYS A 238 -1.47 -13.85 -19.86
C LYS A 238 -0.10 -13.14 -19.86
N VAL A 239 0.35 -12.61 -18.73
CA VAL A 239 1.68 -11.96 -18.62
C VAL A 239 2.79 -13.01 -18.78
N LEU A 240 2.68 -14.16 -18.12
CA LEU A 240 3.65 -15.24 -18.26
C LEU A 240 3.71 -15.80 -19.69
N ALA A 241 2.57 -15.92 -20.37
CA ALA A 241 2.53 -16.29 -21.79
C ALA A 241 3.23 -15.24 -22.67
N ALA A 242 3.00 -13.94 -22.43
CA ALA A 242 3.69 -12.86 -23.15
C ALA A 242 5.20 -12.79 -22.85
N MET A 243 5.65 -13.32 -21.72
CA MET A 243 7.07 -13.48 -21.36
C MET A 243 7.69 -14.79 -21.86
N GLY A 244 6.94 -15.66 -22.55
CA GLY A 244 7.41 -16.96 -23.01
C GLY A 244 7.54 -18.02 -21.90
N LEU A 245 6.95 -17.78 -20.72
CA LEU A 245 7.03 -18.65 -19.54
C LEU A 245 5.85 -19.62 -19.41
N ALA A 246 4.71 -19.37 -20.07
CA ALA A 246 3.59 -20.30 -20.08
C ALA A 246 3.84 -21.44 -21.09
N GLY A 247 3.85 -22.69 -20.62
CA GLY A 247 4.15 -23.87 -21.45
C GLY A 247 5.65 -24.11 -21.69
N ALA A 248 6.52 -23.19 -21.26
CA ALA A 248 7.93 -23.48 -21.11
C ALA A 248 8.13 -24.41 -19.91
N SER A 249 8.38 -25.69 -20.18
CA SER A 249 9.18 -26.49 -19.25
C SER A 249 10.50 -25.74 -19.05
N LEU A 250 10.73 -25.20 -17.84
CA LEU A 250 12.04 -24.68 -17.46
C LEU A 250 12.98 -25.88 -17.42
N LEU A 251 13.70 -26.05 -18.54
CA LEU A 251 14.22 -27.34 -19.00
C LEU A 251 14.94 -28.12 -17.91
N SER A 252 14.21 -29.12 -17.39
CA SER A 252 14.73 -30.34 -16.79
C SER A 252 16.08 -30.15 -16.08
N ASP A 253 16.05 -29.42 -14.96
CA ASP A 253 17.24 -29.09 -14.17
C ASP A 253 18.02 -30.34 -13.69
N ALA A 254 17.36 -31.52 -13.70
CA ALA A 254 17.97 -32.84 -13.55
C ALA A 254 18.77 -33.31 -14.78
N GLU A 255 18.26 -33.12 -16.01
CA GLU A 255 18.94 -33.48 -17.27
C GLU A 255 20.09 -32.51 -17.58
N ALA A 256 19.91 -31.22 -17.33
CA ALA A 256 20.97 -30.22 -17.44
C ALA A 256 22.16 -30.56 -16.53
N LYS A 257 21.90 -30.98 -15.28
CA LYS A 257 22.93 -31.47 -14.35
C LYS A 257 23.52 -32.81 -14.78
N ALA A 258 22.74 -33.71 -15.38
CA ALA A 258 23.26 -34.96 -15.94
C ALA A 258 24.24 -34.72 -17.11
N GLN A 259 23.93 -33.79 -18.02
CA GLN A 259 24.79 -33.44 -19.15
C GLN A 259 26.05 -32.68 -18.73
N ALA A 260 25.97 -31.85 -17.67
CA ALA A 260 27.16 -31.27 -17.04
C ALA A 260 28.08 -32.36 -16.43
N SER A 261 27.50 -33.37 -15.78
CA SER A 261 28.29 -34.47 -15.19
C SER A 261 28.94 -35.35 -16.27
N LEU A 262 28.22 -35.65 -17.35
CA LEU A 262 28.73 -36.42 -18.49
C LEU A 262 29.86 -35.71 -19.26
N SER A 263 29.84 -34.38 -19.34
CA SER A 263 30.88 -33.61 -20.06
C SER A 263 32.19 -33.48 -19.27
N LEU A 264 32.18 -33.48 -17.94
CA LEU A 264 33.41 -33.51 -17.13
C LEU A 264 34.19 -34.84 -17.23
N GLY A 265 33.56 -35.93 -17.68
CA GLY A 265 34.24 -37.20 -17.93
C GLY A 265 35.21 -37.19 -19.13
N ALA A 266 35.18 -36.16 -19.96
CA ALA A 266 35.78 -36.16 -21.31
C ALA A 266 36.90 -35.13 -21.55
N SER A 267 37.57 -34.58 -20.53
CA SER A 267 38.73 -33.70 -20.73
C SER A 267 39.84 -33.81 -19.68
N LEU A 268 40.55 -34.95 -19.69
CA LEU A 268 41.87 -35.04 -19.06
C LEU A 268 42.97 -34.44 -19.97
N ARG A 269 43.10 -33.09 -19.95
CA ARG A 269 44.39 -32.41 -20.21
C ARG A 269 44.42 -30.92 -19.80
N GLY A 270 45.02 -30.68 -18.64
CA GLY A 270 45.87 -29.51 -18.35
C GLY A 270 45.32 -28.09 -18.48
N THR A 271 44.99 -27.48 -17.35
CA THR A 271 45.69 -26.27 -16.83
C THR A 271 45.31 -25.98 -15.38
N HIS A 272 46.25 -25.45 -14.59
CA HIS A 272 45.96 -25.01 -13.22
C HIS A 272 45.30 -23.63 -13.22
N TRP A 273 44.15 -23.52 -12.56
CA TRP A 273 43.62 -22.24 -12.06
C TRP A 273 43.44 -22.32 -10.54
N ARG A 274 43.91 -21.28 -9.83
CA ARG A 274 43.76 -21.18 -8.37
C ARG A 274 42.43 -20.50 -8.04
N ALA A 275 41.62 -21.11 -7.19
CA ALA A 275 40.42 -20.46 -6.66
C ALA A 275 40.81 -19.36 -5.66
N GLY A 276 40.47 -18.10 -5.98
CA GLY A 276 40.56 -16.99 -5.03
C GLY A 276 39.33 -16.97 -4.13
N SER A 277 39.52 -17.02 -2.81
CA SER A 277 38.42 -16.90 -1.85
C SER A 277 38.03 -15.43 -1.69
N VAL A 278 36.81 -15.08 -2.11
CA VAL A 278 36.17 -13.79 -1.78
C VAL A 278 35.22 -14.03 -0.61
N ARG A 279 35.48 -13.38 0.53
CA ARG A 279 34.53 -13.33 1.65
C ARG A 279 33.47 -12.27 1.37
N THR A 280 32.24 -12.69 1.08
CA THR A 280 31.08 -11.80 1.17
C THR A 280 30.69 -11.62 2.65
N THR A 281 31.06 -10.49 3.24
CA THR A 281 30.57 -10.07 4.56
C THR A 281 29.06 -9.84 4.49
N SER A 282 28.28 -10.60 5.28
CA SER A 282 26.86 -10.30 5.47
C SER A 282 26.71 -9.02 6.28
N LEU A 283 25.92 -8.08 5.77
CA LEU A 283 25.57 -6.81 6.43
C LEU A 283 24.06 -6.51 6.29
N LEU A 284 23.23 -7.56 6.22
CA LEU A 284 21.75 -7.47 6.17
C LEU A 284 21.10 -8.63 6.94
N GLN A 285 21.50 -8.87 8.20
CA GLN A 285 20.93 -9.98 8.97
C GLN A 285 20.89 -9.77 10.50
N GLU A 286 20.31 -8.64 10.93
CA GLU A 286 19.84 -8.42 12.30
C GLU A 286 18.58 -7.51 12.28
N ASP A 287 17.73 -7.60 13.31
CA ASP A 287 16.51 -6.79 13.53
C ASP A 287 15.39 -6.76 12.47
N THR A 288 14.96 -7.93 11.97
CA THR A 288 13.62 -8.11 11.36
C THR A 288 12.72 -9.06 12.15
N ALA A 289 12.60 -8.87 13.48
CA ALA A 289 11.96 -9.85 14.36
C ALA A 289 11.10 -9.30 15.52
N GLN A 290 10.34 -8.19 15.37
CA GLN A 290 9.25 -7.89 16.33
C GLN A 290 8.10 -6.97 15.87
N THR A 291 6.89 -7.57 15.77
CA THR A 291 5.53 -6.96 15.88
C THR A 291 5.06 -5.89 14.87
N HIS A 292 3.93 -6.17 14.22
CA HIS A 292 3.19 -5.22 13.36
C HIS A 292 2.53 -4.12 14.20
N ARG A 293 2.98 -2.85 14.12
CA ARG A 293 2.38 -1.74 14.90
C ARG A 293 2.25 -0.42 14.10
N LYS A 294 1.07 -0.28 13.45
CA LYS A 294 0.26 0.92 13.06
C LYS A 294 0.98 2.13 12.41
N CYS A 295 0.26 3.16 11.95
CA CYS A 295 0.83 4.44 11.39
C CYS A 295 0.33 5.60 12.32
N TYR A 296 0.63 6.91 12.27
CA TYR A 296 0.98 7.90 11.22
C TYR A 296 1.78 9.10 11.82
N LEU A 297 1.77 10.31 11.22
CA LEU A 297 2.33 11.59 11.74
C LEU A 297 1.53 12.85 11.24
N ARG A 298 1.86 14.04 11.77
CA ARG A 298 1.37 15.40 11.39
C ARG A 298 2.55 16.31 10.92
N GLU A 299 2.30 17.58 10.56
CA GLU A 299 3.22 18.53 9.88
C GLU A 299 3.75 19.68 10.78
N ASP A 300 3.35 19.77 12.06
CA ASP A 300 3.62 20.91 12.93
C ASP A 300 4.65 20.54 14.00
N ASP A 301 5.82 21.19 13.96
CA ASP A 301 6.78 21.45 15.05
C ASP A 301 7.94 22.30 14.45
N GLU A 302 7.67 23.57 14.13
CA GLU A 302 8.71 24.60 13.97
C GLU A 302 8.53 25.66 15.05
N ALA A 303 9.66 26.16 15.57
CA ALA A 303 9.86 26.67 16.93
C ALA A 303 9.72 25.56 18.01
N GLU A 304 10.65 25.38 18.95
CA GLU A 304 11.81 26.21 19.30
C GLU A 304 13.16 25.50 19.09
N GLY A 305 14.23 26.29 19.04
CA GLY A 305 15.61 25.77 19.03
C GLY A 305 16.56 26.62 19.87
N ALA A 306 17.65 25.99 20.32
CA ALA A 306 18.85 26.58 20.92
C ALA A 306 18.81 27.08 22.39
N ALA A 307 18.72 26.13 23.34
CA ALA A 307 19.53 26.12 24.58
C ALA A 307 19.58 24.67 25.17
N GLY A 308 20.61 24.23 25.89
CA GLY A 308 21.91 24.87 26.13
C GLY A 308 22.64 24.45 27.42
N GLY A 309 23.10 23.20 27.54
CA GLY A 309 24.07 22.76 28.58
C GLY A 309 23.50 22.13 29.87
N GLU A 310 24.37 21.43 30.62
CA GLU A 310 24.17 20.98 32.00
C GLU A 310 24.14 22.19 33.00
N ASP A 311 23.79 22.12 34.29
CA ASP A 311 23.97 21.07 35.32
C ASP A 311 22.98 21.29 36.52
N PRO A 312 22.64 20.31 37.38
CA PRO A 312 21.54 20.46 38.34
C PRO A 312 21.96 20.77 39.79
N ALA A 313 21.48 21.89 40.37
CA ALA A 313 21.64 22.18 41.80
C ALA A 313 20.50 23.00 42.44
N ALA A 314 19.96 22.44 43.54
CA ALA A 314 19.36 23.07 44.74
C ALA A 314 18.46 24.34 44.64
N GLY A 315 17.28 24.25 45.29
CA GLY A 315 17.04 25.13 46.45
C GLY A 315 15.76 25.98 46.55
N ARG A 316 14.65 25.35 46.97
CA ARG A 316 13.63 25.87 47.93
C ARG A 316 12.64 27.01 47.58
N ASP A 317 11.52 26.88 48.29
CA ASP A 317 10.52 27.88 48.70
C ASP A 317 9.48 28.41 47.65
N ASP A 318 8.41 29.00 48.17
CA ASP A 318 7.00 28.95 47.72
C ASP A 318 6.29 30.26 48.17
N PRO A 319 5.02 30.62 47.83
CA PRO A 319 4.16 30.33 46.67
C PRO A 319 3.73 31.60 45.88
N ALA A 320 2.84 31.41 44.89
CA ALA A 320 1.79 32.34 44.42
C ALA A 320 2.15 33.65 43.67
N HIS A 321 1.59 33.80 42.47
CA HIS A 321 0.46 34.73 42.24
C HIS A 321 -0.26 34.39 40.91
N ALA A 322 -1.56 34.68 40.83
CA ALA A 322 -2.38 34.53 39.63
C ALA A 322 -3.00 35.87 39.21
N VAL A 323 -3.04 36.14 37.90
CA VAL A 323 -3.85 37.18 37.24
C VAL A 323 -4.26 36.66 35.87
N GLU A 324 -5.51 36.89 35.47
CA GLU A 324 -6.07 36.54 34.15
C GLU A 324 -5.74 37.60 33.08
N LEU A 325 -5.66 37.19 31.81
CA LEU A 325 -6.54 37.67 30.72
C LEU A 325 -6.42 36.75 29.47
#